data_AF-A0A015JLZ3-F1
#
_entry.id   AF-A0A015JLZ3-F1
#
_cell.length_a   1.000
_cell.length_b   1.000
_cell.length_c   1.000
_cell.angle_alpha   90.00
_cell.angle_beta   90.00
_cell.angle_gamma   90.00
#
_symmetry.space_group_name_H-M   'P 1'
#
loop_
_entity.id
_entity.type
_entity.pdbx_description
1 polymer ?
#
loop_
_entity_poly.entity_id
_entity_poly.type
_entity_poly.pdbx_seq_one_letter_code
_entity_poly.pdbx_strand_id
1 'polypeptide(L)'
;MTLSPIKSSITIKEPPLVIAPRPIVLNTDCFEDNTIVVRIIRVNYTDPPRICVEEYLSIRIIYPIGTVKGFDLSSDTLNIQPFNFCFLPKANPLRFYSVRKNFLLMAYAKLKM
;
A
#
# COMPACT_ATOMS: atom_id res chain seq x y z
N MET A 1 37.16 47.65 14.19
CA MET A 1 37.30 46.18 14.32
C MET A 1 36.31 45.56 13.35
N THR A 2 36.78 45.03 12.23
CA THR A 2 35.94 44.51 11.14
C THR A 2 35.97 42.98 11.16
N LEU A 3 34.80 42.35 11.34
CA LEU A 3 34.65 40.90 11.26
C LEU A 3 34.41 40.50 9.80
N SER A 4 35.27 39.64 9.25
CA SER A 4 35.03 39.02 7.94
C SER A 4 34.05 37.85 8.09
N PRO A 5 33.13 37.64 7.12
CA PRO A 5 32.19 36.54 7.17
C PRO A 5 32.93 35.23 6.92
N ILE A 6 32.86 34.30 7.87
CA ILE A 6 33.36 32.94 7.70
C ILE A 6 32.36 32.22 6.78
N LYS A 7 32.83 31.86 5.58
CA LYS A 7 32.03 31.11 4.61
C LYS A 7 32.04 29.64 5.03
N SER A 8 31.03 29.22 5.79
CA SER A 8 30.82 27.81 6.12
C SER A 8 30.12 27.10 4.95
N SER A 9 30.76 26.06 4.43
CA SER A 9 30.15 25.14 3.46
C SER A 9 29.68 23.88 4.18
N ILE A 10 28.38 23.79 4.47
CA ILE A 10 27.78 22.53 4.92
C ILE A 10 27.51 21.71 3.66
N THR A 11 28.30 20.66 3.44
CA THR A 11 28.00 19.67 2.41
C THR A 11 27.09 18.61 3.02
N ILE A 12 25.79 18.72 2.76
CA ILE A 12 24.84 17.67 3.10
C ILE A 12 25.01 16.58 2.05
N LYS A 13 25.64 15.47 2.42
CA LYS A 13 25.57 14.24 1.64
C LYS A 13 24.22 13.61 1.93
N GLU A 14 23.25 13.86 1.06
CA GLU A 14 22.02 13.08 1.04
C GLU A 14 22.40 11.62 0.75
N PRO A 15 22.08 10.66 1.61
CA PRO A 15 22.30 9.26 1.28
C PRO A 15 21.55 8.96 -0.03
N PRO A 16 22.12 8.13 -0.92
CA PRO A 16 21.46 7.80 -2.18
C PRO A 16 20.04 7.34 -1.86
N LEU A 17 19.06 8.00 -2.47
CA LEU A 17 17.65 7.69 -2.34
C LEU A 17 17.47 6.20 -2.65
N VAL A 18 17.36 5.37 -1.61
CA VAL A 18 16.61 4.13 -1.72
C VAL A 18 15.21 4.63 -2.05
N ILE A 19 14.83 4.57 -3.33
CA ILE A 19 13.52 5.02 -3.78
C ILE A 19 12.52 4.08 -3.12
N ALA A 20 12.09 4.42 -1.91
CA ALA A 20 11.02 3.72 -1.24
C ALA A 20 9.82 3.79 -2.19
N PRO A 21 9.18 2.66 -2.49
CA PRO A 21 8.15 2.66 -3.48
C PRO A 21 7.00 3.56 -3.05
N ARG A 22 6.71 4.56 -3.88
CA ARG A 22 5.68 5.54 -3.58
C ARG A 22 4.33 4.82 -3.48
N PRO A 23 3.51 5.14 -2.47
CA PRO A 23 2.15 4.65 -2.42
C PRO A 23 1.34 5.20 -3.61
N ILE A 24 0.60 4.32 -4.29
CA ILE A 24 -0.24 4.65 -5.44
C ILE A 24 -1.66 4.19 -5.14
N VAL A 25 -2.66 5.02 -5.45
CA VAL A 25 -4.07 4.61 -5.44
C VAL A 25 -4.30 3.69 -6.64
N LEU A 26 -4.59 2.42 -6.37
CA LEU A 26 -4.88 1.42 -7.38
C LEU A 26 -6.32 1.57 -7.90
N ASN A 27 -7.28 1.67 -6.98
CA ASN A 27 -8.68 1.92 -7.29
C ASN A 27 -9.42 2.53 -6.09
N THR A 28 -10.55 3.15 -6.39
CA THR A 28 -11.50 3.67 -5.41
C THR A 28 -12.90 3.17 -5.76
N ASP A 29 -13.55 2.52 -4.80
CA ASP A 29 -14.90 1.99 -4.96
C ASP A 29 -15.85 2.75 -4.01
N CYS A 30 -16.96 3.25 -4.54
CA CYS A 30 -18.00 3.96 -3.78
C CYS A 30 -19.27 3.10 -3.75
N PHE A 31 -19.83 2.88 -2.56
CA PHE A 31 -20.99 2.03 -2.34
C PHE A 31 -22.25 2.83 -1.97
N GLU A 32 -23.43 2.24 -2.18
CA GLU A 32 -24.73 2.88 -1.90
C GLU A 32 -24.93 3.32 -0.44
N ASP A 33 -24.23 2.68 0.50
CA ASP A 33 -24.25 3.04 1.93
C ASP A 33 -23.26 4.15 2.30
N ASN A 34 -22.74 4.88 1.31
CA ASN A 34 -21.70 5.90 1.42
C ASN A 34 -20.35 5.39 1.93
N THR A 35 -20.13 4.08 1.99
CA THR A 35 -18.80 3.52 2.22
C THR A 35 -17.91 3.81 1.02
N ILE A 36 -16.71 4.33 1.28
CA ILE A 36 -15.66 4.51 0.26
C ILE A 36 -14.51 3.58 0.62
N VAL A 37 -14.12 2.73 -0.34
CA VAL A 37 -12.95 1.86 -0.20
C VAL A 37 -11.87 2.36 -1.15
N VAL A 38 -10.75 2.80 -0.60
CA VAL A 38 -9.57 3.24 -1.36
C VAL A 38 -8.48 2.19 -1.21
N ARG A 39 -8.04 1.61 -2.33
CA ARG A 39 -6.93 0.65 -2.32
C ARG A 39 -5.63 1.36 -2.66
N ILE A 40 -4.70 1.34 -1.73
CA ILE A 40 -3.35 1.90 -1.91
C ILE A 40 -2.36 0.75 -1.98
N ILE A 41 -1.46 0.81 -2.96
CA ILE A 41 -0.38 -0.17 -3.15
C ILE A 41 0.98 0.50 -3.07
N ARG A 42 1.99 -0.27 -2.67
CA ARG A 42 3.40 0.10 -2.75
C ARG A 42 4.10 -0.92 -3.64
N VAL A 43 4.60 -0.48 -4.79
CA VAL A 43 5.23 -1.36 -5.79
C VAL A 43 6.58 -1.84 -5.28
N ASN A 44 6.75 -3.11 -4.97
CA ASN A 44 8.04 -3.63 -4.53
C ASN A 44 9.00 -3.77 -5.72
N TYR A 45 8.58 -4.51 -6.74
CA TYR A 45 9.34 -4.69 -7.98
C TYR A 45 8.42 -4.92 -9.18
N THR A 46 8.93 -4.64 -10.37
CA THR A 46 8.21 -4.84 -11.65
C THR A 46 8.99 -5.83 -12.51
N ASP A 47 8.32 -6.89 -12.93
CA ASP A 47 8.83 -7.89 -13.88
C ASP A 47 7.80 -8.07 -15.00
N PRO A 48 7.83 -7.23 -16.06
CA PRO A 48 6.78 -7.19 -17.07
C PRO A 48 6.43 -8.59 -17.61
N PRO A 49 5.15 -8.98 -17.61
CA PRO A 49 3.96 -8.15 -17.44
C PRO A 49 3.50 -7.97 -15.99
N ARG A 50 4.22 -8.49 -15.00
CA ARG A 50 3.83 -8.52 -13.58
C ARG A 50 4.30 -7.28 -12.83
N ILE A 51 3.44 -6.80 -11.95
CA ILE A 51 3.76 -5.77 -10.96
C ILE A 51 3.55 -6.39 -9.59
N CYS A 52 4.61 -6.46 -8.78
CA CYS A 52 4.55 -7.02 -7.44
C CYS A 52 4.61 -5.91 -6.41
N VAL A 53 3.78 -6.02 -5.38
CA VAL A 53 3.68 -5.07 -4.28
C VAL A 53 4.29 -5.64 -3.01
N GLU A 54 4.43 -4.79 -2.00
CA GLU A 54 4.81 -5.25 -0.65
C GLU A 54 3.83 -6.34 -0.16
N GLU A 55 4.37 -7.42 0.41
CA GLU A 55 3.62 -8.55 0.97
C GLU A 55 3.03 -8.24 2.35
N TYR A 56 2.38 -7.08 2.44
CA TYR A 56 1.91 -6.51 3.68
C TYR A 56 0.53 -5.89 3.47
N LEU A 57 -0.42 -6.25 4.34
CA LEU A 57 -1.78 -5.73 4.29
C LEU A 57 -2.03 -4.83 5.49
N SER A 58 -2.38 -3.57 5.22
CA SER A 58 -2.78 -2.61 6.25
C SER A 58 -4.21 -2.18 5.97
N ILE A 59 -5.11 -2.36 6.95
CA ILE A 59 -6.48 -1.88 6.87
C ILE A 59 -6.62 -0.69 7.82
N ARG A 60 -7.20 0.39 7.29
CA ARG A 60 -7.53 1.61 8.04
C ARG A 60 -8.98 1.96 7.77
N ILE A 61 -9.74 2.12 8.83
CA ILE A 61 -11.15 2.51 8.82
C ILE A 61 -11.21 3.93 9.38
N ILE A 62 -11.68 4.85 8.56
CA ILE A 62 -11.84 6.26 8.92
C ILE A 62 -13.33 6.50 9.13
N TYR A 63 -13.74 6.77 10.36
CA TYR A 63 -15.13 7.08 10.68
C TYR A 63 -15.43 8.56 10.40
N PRO A 64 -16.70 8.94 10.13
CA PRO A 64 -17.08 10.33 9.86
C PRO A 64 -16.68 11.33 10.96
N ILE A 65 -16.58 10.86 12.21
CA ILE A 65 -16.15 11.64 13.37
C ILE A 65 -14.62 11.85 13.43
N GLY A 66 -13.88 11.40 12.42
CA GLY A 66 -12.42 11.52 12.31
C GLY A 66 -11.62 10.43 13.05
N THR A 67 -12.27 9.54 13.79
CA THR A 67 -11.60 8.41 14.43
C THR A 67 -11.03 7.46 13.36
N VAL A 68 -9.77 7.07 13.53
CA VAL A 68 -9.12 6.06 12.70
C VAL A 68 -8.91 4.80 13.53
N LYS A 69 -9.44 3.67 13.05
CA LYS A 69 -9.10 2.35 13.57
C LYS A 69 -8.32 1.59 12.51
N GLY A 70 -7.32 0.84 12.92
CA GLY A 70 -6.49 0.11 11.99
C GLY A 70 -5.98 -1.18 12.59
N PHE A 71 -5.67 -2.11 11.69
CA PHE A 71 -4.90 -3.29 12.01
C PHE A 71 -4.00 -3.62 10.83
N ASP A 72 -2.84 -4.15 11.17
CA ASP A 72 -1.80 -4.53 10.23
C ASP A 72 -1.68 -6.04 10.24
N LEU A 73 -1.65 -6.63 9.06
CA LEU A 73 -1.65 -8.07 8.85
C LEU A 73 -0.49 -8.41 7.92
N SER A 74 0.49 -9.14 8.44
CA SER A 74 1.53 -9.73 7.59
C SER A 74 0.93 -10.82 6.70
N SER A 75 1.54 -11.04 5.53
CA SER A 75 1.19 -12.18 4.65
C SER A 75 1.27 -13.51 5.39
N ASP A 76 2.30 -13.69 6.24
CA ASP A 76 2.50 -14.86 7.11
C ASP A 76 1.30 -15.09 8.04
N THR A 77 0.80 -14.03 8.68
CA THR A 77 -0.35 -14.12 9.60
C THR A 77 -1.61 -14.57 8.86
N LEU A 78 -1.74 -14.17 7.58
CA LEU A 78 -2.90 -14.48 6.76
C LEU A 78 -2.78 -15.79 6.00
N ASN A 79 -1.63 -16.46 6.05
CA ASN A 79 -1.30 -17.63 5.23
C ASN A 79 -1.57 -17.39 3.72
N ILE A 80 -1.39 -16.15 3.25
CA ILE A 80 -1.57 -15.80 1.83
C ILE A 80 -0.26 -16.06 1.11
N GLN A 81 -0.30 -16.89 0.07
CA GLN A 81 0.88 -17.23 -0.72
C GLN A 81 1.43 -15.98 -1.44
N PRO A 82 2.76 -15.75 -1.46
CA PRO A 82 3.41 -14.55 -2.01
C PRO A 82 2.93 -14.12 -3.40
N PHE A 83 2.63 -15.07 -4.29
CA PHE A 83 2.19 -14.76 -5.65
C PHE A 83 0.88 -13.94 -5.71
N ASN A 84 0.08 -13.93 -4.64
CA ASN A 84 -1.12 -13.10 -4.56
C ASN A 84 -0.83 -11.60 -4.46
N PHE A 85 0.42 -11.22 -4.15
CA PHE A 85 0.89 -9.83 -4.13
C PHE A 85 1.52 -9.40 -5.46
N CYS A 86 1.40 -10.23 -6.50
CA CYS A 86 1.82 -9.91 -7.86
C CYS A 86 0.61 -9.87 -8.80
N PHE A 87 0.37 -8.73 -9.44
CA PHE A 87 -0.73 -8.55 -10.36
C PHE A 87 -0.26 -8.67 -11.81
N LEU A 88 -1.08 -9.28 -12.65
CA LEU A 88 -1.00 -9.17 -14.10
C LEU A 88 -1.96 -8.05 -14.56
N PRO A 89 -1.75 -7.44 -15.75
CA PRO A 89 -2.56 -6.29 -16.20
C PRO A 89 -4.06 -6.58 -16.26
N LYS A 90 -4.44 -7.85 -16.42
CA LYS A 90 -5.83 -8.32 -16.48
C LYS A 90 -6.24 -9.23 -15.31
N ALA A 91 -5.33 -9.50 -14.36
CA ALA A 91 -5.62 -10.41 -13.26
C ALA A 91 -4.97 -9.92 -11.97
N ASN A 92 -5.82 -9.51 -11.02
CA ASN A 92 -5.42 -9.28 -9.64
C ASN A 92 -5.88 -10.48 -8.79
N PRO A 93 -4.95 -11.33 -8.32
CA PRO A 93 -5.31 -12.48 -7.50
C PRO A 93 -5.85 -12.07 -6.12
N LEU A 94 -5.44 -10.91 -5.59
CA LEU A 94 -5.98 -10.34 -4.35
C LEU A 94 -7.12 -9.36 -4.64
N ARG A 95 -8.34 -9.77 -4.30
CA ARG A 95 -9.57 -9.01 -4.54
C ARG A 95 -10.21 -8.55 -3.24
N PHE A 96 -10.79 -7.36 -3.27
CA PHE A 96 -11.51 -6.75 -2.15
C PHE A 96 -12.92 -6.43 -2.61
N TYR A 97 -13.91 -6.73 -1.77
CA TYR A 97 -15.31 -6.47 -2.01
C TYR A 97 -15.93 -5.89 -0.76
N SER A 98 -16.70 -4.81 -0.87
CA SER A 98 -17.58 -4.41 0.23
C SER A 98 -18.75 -5.38 0.29
N VAL A 99 -18.98 -5.95 1.47
CA VAL A 99 -20.21 -6.68 1.78
C VAL A 99 -21.01 -5.70 2.63
N ARG A 100 -22.16 -5.24 2.11
CA ARG A 100 -23.04 -4.21 2.70
C ARG A 100 -22.93 -4.06 4.22
N LYS A 101 -22.85 -2.81 4.70
CA LYS A 101 -22.75 -2.44 6.13
C LYS A 101 -21.55 -3.06 6.88
N ASN A 102 -20.44 -2.32 6.91
CA ASN A 102 -19.28 -2.56 7.79
C ASN A 102 -18.46 -3.83 7.52
N PHE A 103 -18.73 -4.60 6.45
CA PHE A 103 -17.94 -5.78 6.12
C PHE A 103 -17.09 -5.56 4.87
N LEU A 104 -15.83 -5.95 4.94
CA LEU A 104 -14.92 -6.02 3.80
C LEU A 104 -14.56 -7.49 3.60
N LEU A 105 -14.92 -8.04 2.45
CA LEU A 105 -14.51 -9.37 2.03
C LEU A 105 -13.23 -9.26 1.22
N MET A 106 -12.22 -10.01 1.63
CA MET A 106 -10.99 -10.20 0.88
C MET A 106 -10.93 -11.63 0.36
N ALA A 107 -10.64 -11.79 -0.94
CA ALA A 107 -10.46 -13.08 -1.58
C ALA A 107 -9.09 -13.15 -2.26
N TYR A 108 -8.48 -14.32 -2.24
CA TYR A 108 -7.18 -14.58 -2.84
C TYR A 108 -7.17 -15.95 -3.54
N ALA A 109 -6.24 -16.13 -4.47
CA ALA A 109 -6.05 -17.40 -5.16
C ALA A 109 -5.24 -18.37 -4.29
N LYS A 110 -5.72 -19.61 -4.20
CA LYS A 110 -5.00 -20.71 -3.56
C LYS A 110 -4.49 -21.64 -4.66
N LEU A 111 -3.18 -21.89 -4.69
CA LEU A 111 -2.65 -22.95 -5.52
C LEU A 111 -3.14 -24.29 -4.95
N LYS A 112 -3.85 -25.08 -5.76
CA LYS A 112 -4.16 -26.46 -5.41
C LYS A 112 -2.91 -27.28 -5.75
N MET A 113 -2.18 -27.68 -4.70
CA MET A 113 -1.13 -28.70 -4.81
C MET A 113 -1.75 -30.07 -5.00
#